data_AF-A0A4W3JEV9-F1
#
_entry.id   AF-A0A4W3JEV9-F1
#
_cell.length_a   1.000
_cell.length_b   1.000
_cell.length_c   1.000
_cell.angle_alpha   90.00
_cell.angle_beta   90.00
_cell.angle_gamma   90.00
#
_symmetry.space_group_name_H-M   'P 1'
#
loop_
_entity.id
_entity.type
_entity.pdbx_description
1 polymer ?
#
loop_
_entity_poly.entity_id
_entity_poly.type
_entity_poly.pdbx_seq_one_letter_code
_entity_poly.pdbx_strand_id
1 'polypeptide(L)'
;MYLCRRWCGAALMVQTVMLIFVCRRLSQRPAAEELERRNILKQRNDQTEQEERREIKQRLNRKLNQRPTVDELRDRKILIRFSDYVEVAKAQDYDRRADKPWTRLSAADKAAIRKELNEYKSNEMEVHASSRHLTRSGHFMLICAIVSVNSTAGLCWKNNPQRETVNYIMSRPQTFPQ
;
A
#
# COMPACT_ATOMS: atom_id res chain seq x y z
N MET A 1 0.43 -22.15 76.25
CA MET A 1 -0.29 -21.06 75.54
C MET A 1 0.33 -20.62 74.20
N TYR A 2 1.61 -20.86 73.91
CA TYR A 2 2.27 -20.43 72.66
C TYR A 2 1.89 -21.24 71.40
N LEU A 3 1.62 -22.54 71.51
CA LEU A 3 1.21 -23.37 70.37
C LEU A 3 -0.20 -23.03 69.84
N CYS A 4 -1.13 -22.65 70.72
CA CYS A 4 -2.49 -22.28 70.32
C CYS A 4 -2.51 -20.96 69.49
N ARG A 5 -1.66 -19.98 69.85
CA ARG A 5 -1.50 -18.74 69.05
C ARG A 5 -0.82 -18.98 67.70
N ARG A 6 0.13 -19.92 67.61
CA ARG A 6 0.86 -20.26 66.37
C ARG A 6 -0.05 -20.97 65.34
N TRP A 7 -0.93 -21.86 65.81
CA TRP A 7 -1.90 -22.57 64.98
C TRP A 7 -3.07 -21.68 64.54
N CYS A 8 -3.58 -20.81 65.41
CA CYS A 8 -4.52 -19.75 65.00
C CYS A 8 -3.90 -18.80 63.96
N GLY A 9 -2.62 -18.41 64.14
CA GLY A 9 -1.90 -17.57 63.18
C GLY A 9 -1.69 -18.23 61.81
N ALA A 10 -1.37 -19.53 61.76
CA ALA A 10 -1.23 -20.27 60.51
C ALA A 10 -2.55 -20.43 59.76
N ALA A 11 -3.65 -20.72 60.46
CA ALA A 11 -4.99 -20.78 59.86
C ALA A 11 -5.42 -19.41 59.30
N LEU A 12 -5.17 -18.33 60.05
CA LEU A 12 -5.40 -16.96 59.60
C LEU A 12 -4.52 -16.62 58.39
N MET A 13 -3.26 -17.05 58.35
CA MET A 13 -2.39 -16.82 57.19
C MET A 13 -2.84 -17.58 55.94
N VAL A 14 -3.23 -18.86 56.05
CA VAL A 14 -3.78 -19.62 54.92
C VAL A 14 -5.07 -18.99 54.40
N GLN A 15 -5.96 -18.57 55.30
CA GLN A 15 -7.21 -17.90 54.95
C GLN A 15 -6.96 -16.54 54.28
N THR A 16 -5.96 -15.78 54.75
CA THR A 16 -5.55 -14.51 54.16
C THR A 16 -4.90 -14.70 52.79
N VAL A 17 -4.03 -15.72 52.61
CA VAL A 17 -3.38 -16.04 51.33
C VAL A 17 -4.39 -16.50 50.28
N MET A 18 -5.37 -17.34 50.66
CA MET A 18 -6.47 -17.73 49.78
C MET A 18 -7.33 -16.51 49.38
N LEU A 19 -7.65 -15.63 50.33
CA LEU A 19 -8.36 -14.38 50.05
C LEU A 19 -7.59 -13.48 49.07
N ILE A 20 -6.29 -13.29 49.29
CA ILE A 20 -5.43 -12.50 48.39
C ILE A 20 -5.40 -13.11 46.98
N PHE A 21 -5.28 -14.44 46.86
CA PHE A 21 -5.27 -15.13 45.58
C PHE A 21 -6.59 -14.94 44.82
N VAL A 22 -7.72 -15.12 45.49
CA VAL A 22 -9.06 -14.95 44.90
C VAL A 22 -9.27 -13.49 44.49
N CYS A 23 -8.93 -12.52 45.34
CA CYS A 23 -9.00 -11.09 45.01
C CYS A 23 -8.16 -10.73 43.77
N ARG A 24 -6.94 -11.29 43.66
CA ARG A 24 -6.07 -11.07 42.49
C ARG A 24 -6.63 -11.71 41.21
N ARG A 25 -7.32 -12.84 41.31
CA ARG A 25 -7.98 -13.49 40.17
C ARG A 25 -9.23 -12.74 39.72
N LEU A 26 -10.00 -12.21 40.65
CA LEU A 26 -11.20 -11.41 40.36
C LEU A 26 -10.86 -10.06 39.74
N SER A 27 -9.77 -9.40 40.17
CA SER A 27 -9.33 -8.13 39.58
C SER A 27 -8.81 -8.27 38.15
N GLN A 28 -8.32 -9.45 37.78
CA GLN A 28 -7.85 -9.76 36.43
C GLN A 28 -8.90 -10.47 35.56
N ARG A 29 -10.15 -10.57 36.02
CA ARG A 29 -11.21 -11.30 35.30
C ARG A 29 -11.54 -10.57 33.99
N PRO A 30 -11.33 -11.21 32.82
CA PRO A 30 -11.70 -10.59 31.54
C PRO A 30 -13.22 -10.47 31.41
N ALA A 31 -13.66 -9.49 30.62
CA ALA A 31 -15.08 -9.32 30.27
C ALA A 31 -15.59 -10.52 29.45
N ALA A 32 -16.89 -10.81 29.56
CA ALA A 32 -17.51 -11.92 28.83
C ALA A 32 -17.37 -11.77 27.30
N GLU A 33 -17.54 -10.55 26.78
CA GLU A 33 -17.38 -10.25 25.35
C GLU A 33 -15.95 -10.56 24.84
N GLU A 34 -14.93 -10.31 25.66
CA GLU A 34 -13.53 -10.62 25.30
C GLU A 34 -13.29 -12.13 25.23
N LEU A 35 -13.95 -12.90 26.10
CA LEU A 35 -13.90 -14.36 26.05
C LEU A 35 -14.64 -14.92 24.83
N GLU A 36 -15.70 -14.25 24.36
CA GLU A 36 -16.43 -14.61 23.14
C GLU A 36 -15.61 -14.34 21.88
N ARG A 37 -14.94 -13.18 21.80
CA ARG A 37 -14.02 -12.87 20.70
C ARG A 37 -12.88 -13.88 20.59
N ARG A 38 -12.41 -14.39 21.74
CA ARG A 38 -11.39 -15.44 21.83
C ARG A 38 -11.94 -16.86 21.62
N ASN A 39 -13.23 -17.03 21.33
CA ASN A 39 -13.92 -18.31 21.20
C ASN A 39 -13.84 -19.22 22.45
N ILE A 40 -13.61 -18.64 23.64
CA ILE A 40 -13.57 -19.37 24.91
C ILE A 40 -14.99 -19.53 25.47
N LEU A 41 -15.80 -18.48 25.36
CA LEU A 41 -17.22 -18.51 25.71
C LEU A 41 -18.05 -18.54 24.42
N LYS A 42 -18.89 -19.57 24.26
CA LYS A 42 -19.81 -19.67 23.12
C LYS A 42 -21.22 -19.29 23.57
N GLN A 43 -21.80 -18.26 22.96
CA GLN A 43 -23.19 -17.85 23.20
C GLN A 43 -24.21 -18.63 22.35
N ARG A 44 -23.76 -19.38 21.34
CA ARG A 44 -24.65 -19.99 20.33
C ARG A 44 -25.19 -21.35 20.76
N ASN A 45 -26.45 -21.62 20.38
CA ASN A 45 -27.06 -22.95 20.47
C ASN A 45 -26.31 -23.95 19.58
N ASP A 46 -26.05 -25.16 20.10
CA ASP A 46 -25.32 -26.22 19.38
C ASP A 46 -25.93 -26.53 18.00
N GLN A 47 -27.25 -26.40 17.87
CA GLN A 47 -27.97 -26.65 16.62
C GLN A 47 -27.67 -25.61 15.54
N THR A 48 -27.55 -24.33 15.91
CA THR A 48 -27.18 -23.24 14.99
C THR A 48 -25.72 -23.40 14.54
N GLU A 49 -24.81 -23.78 15.44
CA GLU A 49 -23.41 -24.04 15.06
C GLU A 49 -23.28 -25.23 14.10
N GLN A 50 -24.09 -26.28 14.30
CA GLN A 50 -24.12 -27.41 13.37
C GLN A 50 -24.69 -27.04 12.00
N GLU A 51 -25.68 -26.16 11.94
CA GLU A 51 -26.20 -25.62 10.68
C GLU A 51 -25.17 -24.74 9.97
N GLU A 52 -24.55 -23.79 10.66
CA GLU A 52 -23.45 -22.97 10.13
C GLU A 52 -22.30 -23.84 9.60
N ARG A 53 -21.91 -24.88 10.35
CA ARG A 53 -20.88 -25.84 9.91
C ARG A 53 -21.30 -26.60 8.65
N ARG A 54 -22.56 -27.01 8.55
CA ARG A 54 -23.11 -27.70 7.36
C ARG A 54 -23.10 -26.76 6.16
N GLU A 55 -23.54 -25.52 6.32
CA GLU A 55 -23.53 -24.50 5.26
C GLU A 55 -22.12 -24.18 4.78
N ILE A 56 -21.17 -23.97 5.70
CA ILE A 56 -19.76 -23.71 5.37
C ILE A 56 -19.20 -24.90 4.58
N LYS A 57 -19.47 -26.13 5.03
CA LYS A 57 -19.03 -27.36 4.33
C LYS A 57 -19.64 -27.46 2.94
N GLN A 58 -20.93 -27.18 2.79
CA GLN A 58 -21.60 -27.21 1.49
C GLN A 58 -21.05 -26.13 0.55
N ARG A 59 -20.87 -24.89 1.04
CA ARG A 59 -20.30 -23.78 0.27
C ARG A 59 -18.87 -24.09 -0.17
N LEU A 60 -18.05 -24.66 0.71
CA LEU A 60 -16.69 -25.07 0.40
C LEU A 60 -16.67 -26.14 -0.70
N ASN A 61 -17.49 -27.19 -0.58
CA ASN A 61 -17.58 -28.24 -1.61
C ASN A 61 -17.96 -27.68 -2.98
N ARG A 62 -18.93 -26.75 -3.04
CA ARG A 62 -19.30 -26.08 -4.30
C ARG A 62 -18.11 -25.33 -4.92
N LYS A 63 -17.36 -24.59 -4.10
CA LYS A 63 -16.16 -23.85 -4.56
C LYS A 63 -15.03 -24.77 -5.04
N LEU A 64 -14.82 -25.90 -4.36
CA LEU A 64 -13.80 -26.87 -4.74
C LEU A 64 -14.14 -27.58 -6.05
N ASN A 65 -15.42 -27.89 -6.27
CA ASN A 65 -15.88 -28.55 -7.51
C ASN A 65 -15.82 -27.61 -8.72
N GLN A 66 -15.97 -26.31 -8.53
CA GLN A 66 -15.88 -25.29 -9.59
C GLN A 66 -14.47 -24.72 -9.73
N ARG A 67 -13.45 -25.43 -9.24
CA ARG A 67 -12.07 -24.96 -9.32
C ARG A 67 -11.60 -25.02 -10.78
N PRO A 68 -11.22 -23.89 -11.39
CA PRO A 68 -10.73 -23.88 -12.76
C PRO A 68 -9.40 -24.64 -12.87
N THR A 69 -9.14 -25.20 -14.04
CA THR A 69 -7.88 -25.88 -14.33
C THR A 69 -6.72 -24.87 -14.47
N VAL A 70 -5.49 -25.36 -14.33
CA VAL A 70 -4.30 -24.51 -14.48
C VAL A 70 -4.20 -23.92 -15.88
N ASP A 71 -4.61 -24.68 -16.90
CA ASP A 71 -4.57 -24.24 -18.29
C ASP A 71 -5.62 -23.15 -18.57
N GLU A 72 -6.85 -23.26 -18.03
CA GLU A 72 -7.85 -22.18 -18.11
C GLU A 72 -7.37 -20.86 -17.48
N LEU A 73 -6.61 -20.94 -16.39
CA LEU A 73 -6.05 -19.75 -15.74
C LEU A 73 -4.90 -19.12 -16.54
N ARG A 74 -4.18 -19.92 -17.34
CA ARG A 74 -3.17 -19.43 -18.31
C ARG A 74 -3.84 -18.77 -19.52
N ASP A 75 -4.91 -19.37 -20.05
CA ASP A 75 -5.69 -18.82 -21.16
C ASP A 75 -6.32 -17.47 -20.79
N ARG A 76 -6.81 -17.35 -19.55
CA ARG A 76 -7.32 -16.08 -19.00
C ARG A 76 -6.22 -15.08 -18.63
N LYS A 77 -4.94 -15.40 -18.86
CA LYS A 77 -3.77 -14.58 -18.51
C LYS A 77 -3.76 -14.14 -17.03
N ILE A 78 -4.31 -14.97 -16.15
CA ILE A 78 -4.25 -14.75 -14.70
C ILE A 78 -2.93 -15.30 -14.16
N LEU A 79 -2.50 -16.45 -14.69
CA LEU A 79 -1.17 -17.01 -14.45
C LEU A 79 -0.21 -16.59 -15.56
N ILE A 80 0.15 -15.29 -15.60
CA ILE A 80 1.25 -14.83 -16.47
C ILE A 80 2.55 -15.36 -15.88
N ARG A 81 3.17 -16.34 -16.56
CA ARG A 81 4.51 -16.78 -16.21
C ARG A 81 5.49 -15.73 -16.72
N PHE A 82 6.15 -15.04 -15.81
CA PHE A 82 7.36 -14.30 -16.14
C PHE A 82 8.50 -15.30 -16.35
N SER A 83 9.33 -15.10 -17.37
CA SER A 83 10.53 -15.90 -17.52
C SER A 83 11.51 -15.54 -16.41
N ASP A 84 12.00 -16.55 -15.69
CA ASP A 84 13.01 -16.36 -14.64
C ASP A 84 14.37 -15.95 -15.24
N TYR A 85 14.55 -16.18 -16.53
CA TYR A 85 15.73 -15.82 -17.29
C TYR A 85 15.57 -14.43 -17.91
N VAL A 86 16.52 -13.55 -17.62
CA VAL A 86 16.66 -12.21 -18.20
C VAL A 86 17.99 -12.17 -18.94
N GLU A 87 17.94 -11.87 -20.24
CA GLU A 87 19.14 -11.70 -21.04
C GLU A 87 19.80 -10.35 -20.71
N VAL A 88 21.07 -10.39 -20.30
CA VAL A 88 21.85 -9.19 -20.01
C VAL A 88 22.92 -9.03 -21.08
N ALA A 89 22.76 -7.99 -21.91
CA ALA A 89 23.78 -7.56 -22.86
C ALA A 89 24.61 -6.41 -22.27
N LYS A 90 25.90 -6.35 -22.63
CA LYS A 90 26.76 -5.23 -22.23
C LYS A 90 26.31 -3.97 -22.98
N ALA A 91 26.02 -2.91 -22.24
CA ALA A 91 25.82 -1.60 -22.83
C ALA A 91 27.15 -1.03 -23.35
N GLN A 92 27.10 -0.16 -24.36
CA GLN A 92 28.28 0.56 -24.82
C GLN A 92 28.80 1.50 -23.71
N ASP A 93 30.12 1.49 -23.51
CA ASP A 93 30.83 2.26 -22.50
C ASP A 93 31.44 3.53 -23.14
N TYR A 94 30.57 4.52 -23.35
CA TYR A 94 30.98 5.85 -23.84
C TYR A 94 30.38 6.93 -22.94
N ASP A 95 31.03 8.10 -22.93
CA ASP A 95 30.56 9.23 -22.14
C ASP A 95 29.24 9.78 -22.70
N ARG A 96 28.16 9.61 -21.94
CA ARG A 96 26.81 10.11 -22.23
C ARG A 96 26.52 11.47 -21.59
N ARG A 97 27.53 12.13 -21.03
CA ARG A 97 27.36 13.44 -20.38
C ARG A 97 27.10 14.50 -21.44
N ALA A 98 26.06 15.29 -21.20
CA ALA A 98 25.71 16.46 -21.99
C ALA A 98 25.51 17.66 -21.05
N ASP A 99 25.82 18.86 -21.52
CA ASP A 99 25.50 20.08 -20.77
C ASP A 99 23.97 20.18 -20.61
N LYS A 100 23.55 20.76 -19.49
CA LYS A 100 22.16 20.93 -19.11
C LYS A 100 21.82 22.42 -19.13
N PRO A 101 21.71 23.06 -20.30
CA PRO A 101 21.59 24.52 -20.42
C PRO A 101 20.34 25.06 -19.70
N TRP A 102 19.29 24.25 -19.55
CA TRP A 102 18.09 24.60 -18.80
C TRP A 102 18.33 24.90 -17.31
N THR A 103 19.46 24.48 -16.74
CA THR A 103 19.82 24.75 -15.33
C THR A 103 20.30 26.18 -15.08
N ARG A 104 20.79 26.88 -16.11
CA ARG A 104 21.37 28.23 -16.02
C ARG A 104 20.41 29.35 -16.47
N LEU A 105 19.14 29.03 -16.69
CA LEU A 105 18.13 29.98 -17.16
C LEU A 105 17.71 30.98 -16.08
N SER A 106 17.84 32.28 -16.37
CA SER A 106 17.38 33.37 -15.48
C SER A 106 15.84 33.50 -15.48
N ALA A 107 15.30 34.29 -14.56
CA ALA A 107 13.87 34.59 -14.52
C ALA A 107 13.38 35.33 -15.78
N ALA A 108 14.23 36.21 -16.33
CA ALA A 108 13.98 36.94 -17.57
C ALA A 108 13.97 35.99 -18.78
N ASP A 109 14.96 35.10 -18.88
CA ASP A 109 15.03 34.11 -19.98
C ASP A 109 13.79 33.20 -19.98
N LYS A 110 13.38 32.74 -18.80
CA LYS A 110 12.16 31.93 -18.67
C LYS A 110 10.91 32.70 -19.07
N ALA A 111 10.85 34.02 -18.83
CA ALA A 111 9.73 34.86 -19.25
C ALA A 111 9.70 35.06 -20.77
N ALA A 112 10.86 35.30 -21.37
CA ALA A 112 11.02 35.39 -22.83
C ALA A 112 10.61 34.08 -23.52
N ILE A 113 11.13 32.93 -23.06
CA ILE A 113 10.79 31.60 -23.58
C ILE A 113 9.28 31.31 -23.46
N ARG A 114 8.63 31.73 -22.36
CA ARG A 114 7.17 31.57 -22.22
C ARG A 114 6.39 32.39 -23.24
N LYS A 115 6.82 33.62 -23.51
CA LYS A 115 6.17 34.51 -24.49
C LYS A 115 6.30 33.93 -25.89
N GLU A 116 7.51 33.58 -26.28
CA GLU A 116 7.84 32.98 -27.58
C GLU A 116 7.06 31.67 -27.82
N LEU A 117 7.05 30.76 -26.82
CA LEU A 117 6.31 29.50 -26.95
C LEU A 117 4.79 29.68 -27.01
N ASN A 118 4.22 30.71 -26.38
CA ASN A 118 2.79 30.96 -26.46
C ASN A 118 2.41 31.50 -27.85
N GLU A 119 3.23 32.38 -28.41
CA GLU A 119 3.05 32.96 -29.74
C GLU A 119 3.17 31.89 -30.83
N TYR A 120 4.19 31.02 -30.74
CA TYR A 120 4.35 29.87 -31.63
C TYR A 120 3.13 28.94 -31.59
N LYS A 121 2.67 28.57 -30.38
CA LYS A 121 1.56 27.62 -30.21
C LYS A 121 0.20 28.17 -30.62
N SER A 122 0.00 29.49 -30.60
CA SER A 122 -1.27 30.10 -31.00
C SER A 122 -1.32 30.41 -32.49
N ASN A 123 -0.19 30.75 -33.09
CA ASN A 123 -0.14 31.33 -34.44
C ASN A 123 0.44 30.39 -35.50
N GLU A 124 1.43 29.57 -35.16
CA GLU A 124 2.20 28.78 -36.14
C GLU A 124 2.01 27.27 -35.99
N MET A 125 1.83 26.78 -34.77
CA MET A 125 1.67 25.36 -34.50
C MET A 125 0.30 24.87 -34.97
N GLU A 126 0.29 24.01 -35.98
CA GLU A 126 -0.94 23.38 -36.46
C GLU A 126 -1.46 22.35 -35.45
N VAL A 127 -2.71 22.50 -35.02
CA VAL A 127 -3.41 21.58 -34.12
C VAL A 127 -4.80 21.34 -34.66
N HIS A 128 -5.22 20.07 -34.69
CA HIS A 128 -6.57 19.70 -35.09
C HIS A 128 -7.62 20.40 -34.22
N ALA A 129 -8.72 20.86 -34.83
CA ALA A 129 -9.73 21.68 -34.15
C ALA A 129 -10.28 21.04 -32.86
N SER A 130 -10.49 19.71 -32.86
CA SER A 130 -10.98 18.98 -31.68
C SER A 130 -9.97 18.86 -30.54
N SER A 131 -8.67 18.97 -30.83
CA SER A 131 -7.57 18.81 -29.86
C SER A 131 -6.96 20.13 -29.42
N ARG A 132 -7.44 21.27 -29.94
CA ARG A 132 -6.90 22.61 -29.64
C ARG A 132 -6.94 22.96 -28.14
N HIS A 133 -7.87 22.38 -27.39
CA HIS A 133 -7.99 22.53 -25.93
C HIS A 133 -6.87 21.83 -25.13
N LEU A 134 -6.10 20.94 -25.76
CA LEU A 134 -4.96 20.24 -25.15
C LEU A 134 -3.65 21.04 -25.25
N THR A 135 -3.64 22.15 -26.00
CA THR A 135 -2.46 23.01 -26.17
C THR A 135 -2.09 23.67 -24.84
N ARG A 136 -0.98 23.24 -24.25
CA ARG A 136 -0.50 23.75 -22.96
C ARG A 136 0.08 25.17 -23.10
N SER A 137 -0.65 26.16 -22.62
CA SER A 137 -0.22 27.57 -22.52
C SER A 137 0.67 27.81 -21.31
N GLY A 138 1.75 28.58 -21.47
CA GLY A 138 2.75 28.88 -20.43
C GLY A 138 2.28 29.84 -19.33
N HIS A 139 1.05 30.37 -19.42
CA HIS A 139 0.48 31.32 -18.45
C HIS A 139 0.01 30.69 -17.14
N PHE A 140 -0.21 29.37 -17.10
CA PHE A 140 -0.79 28.66 -15.95
C PHE A 140 0.08 28.68 -14.67
N MET A 141 1.34 29.13 -14.76
CA MET A 141 2.21 29.34 -13.58
C MET A 141 1.83 30.58 -12.75
N LEU A 142 1.11 31.56 -13.32
CA LEU A 142 0.72 32.77 -12.55
C LEU A 142 -0.40 32.46 -11.54
N ILE A 143 -1.27 31.49 -11.84
CA ILE A 143 -2.39 31.09 -10.95
C ILE A 143 -1.89 30.20 -9.80
N CYS A 144 -0.82 29.43 -9.99
CA CYS A 144 -0.29 28.53 -8.95
C CYS A 144 0.54 29.28 -7.87
N ALA A 145 1.11 30.44 -8.19
CA ALA A 145 1.84 31.26 -7.23
C ALA A 145 0.93 31.95 -6.20
N ILE A 146 -0.31 32.31 -6.57
CA ILE A 146 -1.28 32.96 -5.68
C ILE A 146 -1.90 31.95 -4.69
N VAL A 147 -1.95 30.65 -5.04
CA VAL A 147 -2.47 29.60 -4.14
C VAL A 147 -1.38 28.96 -3.25
N SER A 148 -0.09 29.20 -3.53
CA SER A 148 1.02 28.56 -2.79
C SER A 148 1.54 29.33 -1.56
N VAL A 149 0.98 30.49 -1.20
CA VAL A 149 1.44 31.21 0.01
C VAL A 149 0.95 30.56 1.31
N ASN A 150 0.03 29.59 1.26
CA ASN A 150 -0.48 28.87 2.44
C ASN A 150 -0.17 27.36 2.44
N SER A 151 1.02 26.93 2.03
CA SER A 151 1.52 25.60 2.38
C SER A 151 3.04 25.56 2.45
N THR A 152 3.53 25.68 3.68
CA THR A 152 4.84 25.22 4.13
C THR A 152 4.98 23.71 3.88
N ALA A 153 5.42 23.33 2.68
CA ALA A 153 5.94 21.99 2.42
C ALA A 153 7.05 22.09 1.36
N GLY A 154 8.22 22.55 1.82
CA GLY A 154 9.45 22.44 1.05
C GLY A 154 9.84 20.98 0.94
N LEU A 155 9.67 20.38 -0.24
CA LEU A 155 10.34 19.13 -0.60
C LEU A 155 11.61 19.45 -1.38
N CYS A 156 12.68 19.52 -0.59
CA CYS A 156 14.06 19.45 -1.00
C CYS A 156 14.30 18.17 -1.83
N TRP A 157 14.30 18.27 -3.16
CA TRP A 157 14.90 17.26 -4.04
C TRP A 157 16.37 17.61 -4.27
N LYS A 158 17.18 17.61 -3.20
CA LYS A 158 18.64 17.55 -3.34
C LYS A 158 19.07 16.11 -3.09
N ASN A 159 19.51 15.47 -4.17
CA ASN A 159 20.48 14.37 -4.22
C ASN A 159 20.26 13.21 -3.24
N ASN A 160 19.46 12.22 -3.65
CA ASN A 160 19.60 10.86 -3.14
C ASN A 160 20.57 10.10 -4.08
N PRO A 161 21.78 9.72 -3.63
CA PRO A 161 22.78 9.05 -4.46
C PRO A 161 22.52 7.55 -4.67
N GLN A 162 21.39 7.00 -4.21
CA GLN A 162 21.07 5.57 -4.32
C GLN A 162 19.88 5.24 -5.24
N ARG A 163 19.74 5.92 -6.37
CA ARG A 163 18.95 5.39 -7.50
C ARG A 163 19.89 4.80 -8.54
N GLU A 164 20.30 3.56 -8.29
CA GLU A 164 20.72 2.67 -9.37
C GLU A 164 19.54 2.52 -10.34
N THR A 165 19.69 3.10 -11.52
CA THR A 165 18.73 2.96 -12.62
C THR A 165 18.80 1.55 -13.16
N VAL A 166 17.93 0.66 -12.66
CA VAL A 166 17.50 -0.50 -13.43
C VAL A 166 16.53 0.03 -14.49
N ASN A 167 17.05 0.23 -15.71
CA ASN A 167 16.25 0.62 -16.86
C ASN A 167 15.34 -0.56 -17.27
N TYR A 168 14.10 -0.56 -16.79
CA TYR A 168 13.07 -1.48 -17.29
C TYR A 168 12.44 -0.88 -18.54
N ILE A 169 12.91 -1.30 -19.72
CA ILE A 169 12.22 -1.04 -20.99
C ILE A 169 10.93 -1.86 -20.97
N MET A 170 9.80 -1.22 -20.63
CA MET A 170 8.47 -1.79 -20.88
C MET A 170 8.27 -1.91 -22.39
N SER A 171 8.64 -3.06 -22.95
CA SER A 171 8.34 -3.39 -24.34
C SER A 171 6.85 -3.70 -24.46
N ARG A 172 6.14 -2.91 -25.28
CA ARG A 172 4.77 -3.18 -25.73
C ARG A 172 4.67 -4.63 -26.24
N PRO A 173 3.63 -5.40 -25.90
CA PRO A 173 3.39 -6.70 -26.52
C PRO A 173 3.07 -6.48 -28.01
N GLN A 174 3.93 -6.98 -28.90
CA GLN A 174 3.61 -7.08 -30.32
C GLN A 174 2.60 -8.21 -30.51
N THR A 175 1.41 -7.86 -30.99
CA THR A 175 0.48 -8.81 -31.59
C THR A 175 1.01 -9.19 -32.97
N PHE A 176 1.44 -10.44 -33.14
CA PHE A 176 1.70 -11.02 -34.46
C PHE A 176 0.38 -11.49 -35.09
N PRO A 177 0.04 -11.15 -36.35
CA PRO A 177 -0.97 -11.86 -37.11
C PRO A 177 -0.36 -13.12 -37.78
N GLN A 178 -1.23 -14.07 -38.15
CA GLN A 178 -0.89 -15.28 -38.90
C GLN A 178 -0.48 -14.97 -40.34
#